data_AF-X0HQJ6-F1
#
_entry.id   AF-X0HQJ6-F1
#
_cell.length_a   1.000
_cell.length_b   1.000
_cell.length_c   1.000
_cell.angle_alpha   90.00
_cell.angle_beta   90.00
_cell.angle_gamma   90.00
#
_symmetry.space_group_name_H-M   'P 1'
#
loop_
_entity.id
_entity.type
_entity.pdbx_description
1 polymer ?
#
loop_
_entity_poly.entity_id
_entity_poly.type
_entity_poly.pdbx_seq_one_letter_code
_entity_poly.pdbx_strand_id
1 'polypeptide(L)'
;MADACVIDPNKSNRCDPCVKSGYSCDGHGLSVAAARKIVDEKRRLEREEEAAEDELIKLQAESTRIHNEMNTQFAKITRLRRQRRQVEVKGLDMIQRGLNSMDELEKAEQSEQVALENAMADGTFHDWSAVAEQSEWDSLGLGAFIDRSSGSGVGGNSSGVVGH
;
A
#
# COMPACT_ATOMS: atom_id res chain seq x y z
N MET A 1 74.37 25.24 -4.03
CA MET A 1 74.12 23.97 -4.75
C MET A 1 73.87 22.93 -3.68
N ALA A 2 72.67 22.34 -3.65
CA ALA A 2 72.33 21.37 -2.61
C ALA A 2 73.12 20.08 -2.85
N ASP A 3 73.82 19.59 -1.82
CA ASP A 3 74.59 18.35 -1.85
C ASP A 3 73.63 17.15 -2.04
N ALA A 4 73.35 16.79 -3.29
CA ALA A 4 72.57 15.60 -3.60
C ALA A 4 73.40 14.36 -3.23
N CYS A 5 72.87 13.53 -2.33
CA CYS A 5 73.48 12.24 -2.00
C CYS A 5 73.25 11.25 -3.15
N VAL A 6 74.10 11.34 -4.17
CA VAL A 6 74.14 10.43 -5.32
C VAL A 6 75.27 9.43 -5.11
N ILE A 7 74.97 8.15 -5.23
CA ILE A 7 75.98 7.08 -5.17
C ILE A 7 76.44 6.75 -6.57
N ASP A 8 77.76 6.72 -6.77
CA ASP A 8 78.39 6.12 -7.94
C ASP A 8 78.60 4.62 -7.68
N PRO A 9 77.76 3.73 -8.26
CA PRO A 9 77.79 2.31 -7.96
C PRO A 9 79.10 1.63 -8.37
N ASN A 10 79.93 2.27 -9.20
CA ASN A 10 81.23 1.72 -9.63
C ASN A 10 82.37 2.09 -8.68
N LYS A 11 82.18 3.09 -7.81
CA LYS A 11 83.27 3.63 -6.96
C LYS A 11 83.07 3.38 -5.47
N SER A 12 81.83 3.35 -4.97
CA SER A 12 81.55 3.25 -3.53
C SER A 12 80.08 2.92 -3.28
N ASN A 13 79.79 2.19 -2.20
CA ASN A 13 78.42 1.99 -1.71
C ASN A 13 77.90 3.17 -0.85
N ARG A 14 78.66 4.28 -0.80
CA ARG A 14 78.38 5.49 0.01
C ARG A 14 78.48 6.74 -0.87
N CYS A 15 77.54 7.69 -0.72
CA CYS A 15 77.59 8.98 -1.41
C CYS A 15 78.67 9.88 -0.82
N ASP A 16 79.22 10.79 -1.64
CA ASP A 16 80.30 11.71 -1.24
C ASP A 16 79.99 12.50 0.05
N PRO A 17 78.76 13.02 0.28
CA PRO A 17 78.42 13.66 1.54
C PRO A 17 78.54 12.72 2.75
N CYS A 18 78.07 11.47 2.66
CA CYS A 18 78.14 10.51 3.76
C CYS A 18 79.57 10.05 4.05
N VAL A 19 80.42 9.96 3.02
CA VAL A 19 81.84 9.68 3.19
C VAL A 19 82.53 10.83 3.92
N LYS A 20 82.29 12.08 3.48
CA LYS A 20 82.85 13.29 4.10
C LYS A 20 82.40 13.50 5.55
N SER A 21 81.14 13.19 5.85
CA SER A 21 80.57 13.37 7.19
C SER A 21 80.78 12.17 8.13
N GLY A 22 81.36 11.06 7.65
CA GLY A 22 81.66 9.89 8.48
C GLY A 22 80.45 9.05 8.91
N TYR A 23 79.24 9.35 8.43
CA TYR A 23 78.02 8.59 8.75
C TYR A 23 77.82 7.37 7.85
N SER A 24 77.04 6.38 8.33
CA SER A 24 76.54 5.29 7.49
C SER A 24 75.72 5.87 6.33
N CYS A 25 75.88 5.30 5.14
CA CYS A 25 75.15 5.75 3.95
C CYS A 25 74.05 4.74 3.63
N ASP A 26 72.80 5.16 3.77
CA ASP A 26 71.63 4.32 3.48
C ASP A 26 71.25 4.31 2.00
N GLY A 27 72.07 4.93 1.14
CA GLY A 27 71.77 5.10 -0.28
C GLY A 27 71.93 3.82 -1.13
N HIS A 28 71.72 2.64 -0.54
CA HIS A 28 71.58 1.44 -1.36
C HIS A 28 70.37 1.64 -2.29
N GLY A 29 70.62 1.71 -3.59
CA GLY A 29 69.55 1.74 -4.58
C GLY A 29 68.66 0.52 -4.42
N LEU A 30 67.37 0.67 -4.70
CA LEU A 30 66.45 -0.46 -4.72
C LEU A 30 67.01 -1.54 -5.66
N SER A 31 67.24 -2.74 -5.14
CA SER A 31 67.66 -3.85 -5.98
C SER A 31 66.57 -4.14 -7.01
N VAL A 32 66.95 -4.55 -8.22
CA VAL A 32 65.99 -4.88 -9.28
C VAL A 32 65.01 -5.97 -8.82
N ALA A 33 65.47 -6.91 -7.99
CA ALA A 33 64.62 -7.94 -7.40
C ALA A 33 63.60 -7.36 -6.40
N ALA A 34 64.00 -6.42 -5.53
CA ALA A 34 63.09 -5.74 -4.61
C ALA A 34 62.05 -4.90 -5.37
N ALA A 35 62.48 -4.18 -6.41
CA ALA A 35 61.58 -3.39 -7.26
C ALA A 35 60.54 -4.28 -7.96
N ARG A 36 60.93 -5.45 -8.49
CA ARG A 36 60.00 -6.43 -9.09
C ARG A 36 58.96 -6.93 -8.09
N LYS A 37 59.38 -7.31 -6.89
CA LYS A 37 58.45 -7.75 -5.83
C LYS A 37 57.41 -6.68 -5.50
N ILE A 38 57.81 -5.41 -5.42
CA ILE A 38 56.89 -4.30 -5.16
C ILE A 38 55.88 -4.16 -6.30
N VAL A 39 56.32 -4.27 -7.56
CA VAL A 39 55.41 -4.18 -8.72
C VAL A 39 54.43 -5.35 -8.75
N ASP A 40 54.89 -6.57 -8.48
CA ASP A 40 54.04 -7.75 -8.46
C ASP A 40 53.00 -7.68 -7.34
N GLU A 41 53.42 -7.22 -6.15
CA GLU A 41 52.53 -7.03 -5.01
C GLU A 41 51.52 -5.91 -5.27
N LYS A 42 51.95 -4.78 -5.85
CA LYS A 42 51.04 -3.72 -6.28
C LYS A 42 49.98 -4.26 -7.22
N ARG A 43 50.36 -5.05 -8.23
CA ARG A 43 49.41 -5.67 -9.18
C ARG A 43 48.48 -6.69 -8.51
N ARG A 44 48.92 -7.34 -7.43
CA ARG A 44 48.06 -8.24 -6.64
C ARG A 44 46.99 -7.42 -5.91
N LEU A 45 47.42 -6.35 -5.24
CA LEU A 45 46.53 -5.45 -4.51
C LEU A 45 45.53 -4.75 -5.44
N GLU A 46 45.96 -4.24 -6.59
CA GLU A 46 45.05 -3.61 -7.58
C GLU A 46 43.93 -4.57 -8.03
N ARG A 47 44.22 -5.86 -8.20
CA ARG A 47 43.22 -6.87 -8.55
C ARG A 47 42.25 -7.18 -7.40
N GLU A 48 42.75 -7.17 -6.17
CA GLU A 48 41.92 -7.40 -4.97
C GLU A 48 41.03 -6.19 -4.67
N GLU A 49 41.54 -4.98 -4.89
CA GLU A 49 40.79 -3.72 -4.82
C GLU A 49 39.66 -3.71 -5.86
N GLU A 50 39.96 -3.97 -7.14
CA GLU A 50 38.95 -4.04 -8.20
C GLU A 50 37.86 -5.08 -7.90
N ALA A 51 38.24 -6.27 -7.41
CA ALA A 51 37.27 -7.29 -7.03
C ALA A 51 36.37 -6.86 -5.85
N ALA A 52 36.94 -6.16 -4.86
CA ALA A 52 36.18 -5.64 -3.73
C ALA A 52 35.23 -4.49 -4.14
N GLU A 53 35.66 -3.62 -5.05
CA GLU A 53 34.83 -2.56 -5.62
C GLU A 53 33.64 -3.13 -6.40
N ASP A 54 33.87 -4.15 -7.23
CA ASP A 54 32.82 -4.86 -7.96
C ASP A 54 31.78 -5.49 -7.02
N GLU A 55 32.23 -6.07 -5.90
CA GLU A 55 31.35 -6.64 -4.90
C GLU A 55 30.54 -5.56 -4.16
N LEU A 56 31.18 -4.43 -3.83
CA LEU A 56 30.50 -3.28 -3.24
C LEU A 56 29.38 -2.74 -4.15
N ILE A 57 29.65 -2.62 -5.46
CA ILE A 57 28.65 -2.16 -6.44
C ILE A 57 27.45 -3.12 -6.47
N LYS A 58 27.68 -4.44 -6.45
CA LYS A 58 26.61 -5.45 -6.43
C LYS A 58 25.77 -5.34 -5.16
N LEU A 59 26.42 -5.23 -4.00
CA LEU A 59 25.73 -5.07 -2.71
C LEU A 59 24.91 -3.77 -2.65
N GLN A 60 25.43 -2.69 -3.22
CA GLN A 60 24.71 -1.42 -3.29
C GLN A 60 23.47 -1.50 -4.18
N ALA A 61 23.57 -2.18 -5.32
CA ALA A 61 22.44 -2.42 -6.21
C ALA A 61 21.36 -3.28 -5.53
N GLU A 62 21.76 -4.34 -4.82
CA GLU A 62 20.84 -5.18 -4.05
C GLU A 62 20.17 -4.41 -2.91
N SER A 63 20.94 -3.64 -2.14
CA SER A 63 20.44 -2.79 -1.06
C SER A 63 19.39 -1.79 -1.57
N THR A 64 19.66 -1.16 -2.71
CA THR A 64 18.72 -0.22 -3.35
C THR A 64 17.42 -0.94 -3.76
N ARG A 65 17.53 -2.16 -4.31
CA ARG A 65 16.36 -2.98 -4.66
C ARG A 65 15.51 -3.30 -3.42
N ILE A 66 16.14 -3.77 -2.34
CA ILE A 66 15.46 -4.10 -1.08
C ILE A 66 14.79 -2.86 -0.50
N HIS A 67 15.46 -1.70 -0.54
CA HIS A 67 14.89 -0.44 -0.06
C HIS A 67 13.63 -0.02 -0.84
N ASN A 68 13.64 -0.19 -2.16
CA ASN A 68 12.48 0.11 -3.01
C ASN A 68 11.29 -0.83 -2.73
N GLU A 69 11.56 -2.12 -2.54
CA GLU A 69 10.53 -3.10 -2.18
C GLU A 69 9.93 -2.80 -0.81
N MET A 70 10.78 -2.48 0.16
CA MET A 70 10.36 -2.06 1.50
C MET A 70 9.44 -0.82 1.44
N ASN A 71 9.81 0.20 0.66
CA ASN A 71 9.00 1.41 0.48
C ASN A 71 7.64 1.10 -0.18
N THR A 72 7.60 0.15 -1.12
CA THR A 72 6.36 -0.31 -1.75
C THR A 72 5.43 -0.96 -0.72
N GLN A 73 5.96 -1.78 0.19
CA GLN A 73 5.17 -2.38 1.26
C GLN A 73 4.67 -1.32 2.27
N PHE A 74 5.50 -0.33 2.61
CA PHE A 74 5.07 0.78 3.47
C PHE A 74 3.91 1.57 2.87
N ALA A 75 3.96 1.87 1.56
CA ALA A 75 2.86 2.53 0.86
C ALA A 75 1.58 1.68 0.90
N LYS A 76 1.68 0.36 0.68
CA LYS A 76 0.55 -0.57 0.77
C LYS A 76 -0.07 -0.59 2.16
N ILE A 77 0.75 -0.71 3.21
CA ILE A 77 0.30 -0.69 4.61
C ILE A 77 -0.43 0.62 4.92
N THR A 78 0.13 1.75 4.48
CA THR A 78 -0.47 3.07 4.70
C THR A 78 -1.86 3.19 4.05
N ARG A 79 -1.99 2.73 2.80
CA ARG A 79 -3.28 2.68 2.09
C ARG A 79 -4.28 1.79 2.83
N LEU A 80 -3.89 0.57 3.21
CA LEU A 80 -4.76 -0.37 3.91
C LEU A 80 -5.24 0.20 5.26
N ARG A 81 -4.36 0.84 6.02
CA ARG A 81 -4.74 1.51 7.28
C ARG A 81 -5.79 2.61 7.05
N ARG A 82 -5.63 3.41 5.99
CA ARG A 82 -6.61 4.45 5.64
C ARG A 82 -7.96 3.84 5.25
N GLN A 83 -7.94 2.81 4.42
CA GLN A 83 -9.16 2.10 4.00
C GLN A 83 -9.88 1.49 5.21
N ARG A 84 -9.16 0.83 6.11
CA ARG A 84 -9.71 0.24 7.33
C ARG A 84 -10.43 1.29 8.19
N ARG A 85 -9.78 2.42 8.46
CA ARG A 85 -10.40 3.53 9.21
C ARG A 85 -11.65 4.07 8.52
N GLN A 86 -11.64 4.17 7.19
CA GLN A 86 -12.80 4.65 6.45
C GLN A 86 -13.99 3.68 6.55
N VAL A 87 -13.73 2.37 6.50
CA VAL A 87 -14.76 1.35 6.68
C VAL A 87 -15.29 1.36 8.11
N GLU A 88 -14.41 1.45 9.12
CA GLU A 88 -14.79 1.56 10.53
C GLU A 88 -15.73 2.77 10.75
N VAL A 89 -15.35 3.95 10.27
CA VAL A 89 -16.16 5.18 10.41
C VAL A 89 -17.51 5.06 9.67
N LYS A 90 -17.51 4.57 8.44
CA LYS A 90 -18.76 4.40 7.67
C LYS A 90 -19.68 3.35 8.31
N GLY A 91 -19.11 2.26 8.82
CA GLY A 91 -19.88 1.22 9.51
C GLY A 91 -20.56 1.77 10.76
N LEU A 92 -19.83 2.53 11.58
CA LEU A 92 -20.40 3.18 12.76
C LEU A 92 -21.50 4.19 12.42
N ASP A 93 -21.28 5.03 11.39
CA ASP A 93 -22.30 6.00 10.91
C ASP A 93 -23.57 5.29 10.42
N MET A 94 -23.43 4.18 9.67
CA MET A 94 -24.57 3.38 9.21
C MET A 94 -25.35 2.75 10.36
N ILE A 95 -24.65 2.18 11.35
CA ILE A 95 -25.28 1.61 12.54
C ILE A 95 -26.03 2.70 13.31
N GLN A 96 -25.40 3.85 13.54
CA GLN A 96 -26.01 4.96 14.27
C GLN A 96 -27.26 5.49 13.57
N ARG A 97 -27.22 5.68 12.24
CA ARG A 97 -28.40 6.08 11.46
C ARG A 97 -29.52 5.03 11.50
N GLY A 98 -29.16 3.75 11.44
CA GLY A 98 -30.12 2.66 11.55
C GLY A 98 -30.83 2.66 12.90
N LEU A 99 -30.07 2.77 14.00
CA LEU A 99 -30.64 2.84 15.36
C LEU A 99 -31.53 4.07 15.54
N ASN A 100 -31.06 5.25 15.11
CA ASN A 100 -31.88 6.47 15.18
C ASN A 100 -33.19 6.32 14.37
N SER A 101 -33.13 5.69 13.19
CA SER A 101 -34.34 5.45 12.38
C SER A 101 -35.32 4.51 13.06
N MET A 102 -34.83 3.50 13.80
CA MET A 102 -35.68 2.59 14.56
C MET A 102 -36.33 3.30 15.74
N ASP A 103 -35.57 4.10 16.50
CA ASP A 103 -36.09 4.88 17.62
C ASP A 103 -37.18 5.87 17.17
N GLU A 104 -36.99 6.51 16.00
CA GLU A 104 -38.01 7.42 15.45
C GLU A 104 -39.27 6.68 14.99
N LEU A 105 -39.13 5.50 14.39
CA LEU A 105 -40.26 4.67 13.98
C LEU A 105 -41.06 4.19 15.19
N GLU A 106 -40.37 3.71 16.24
CA GLU A 106 -41.00 3.25 17.48
C GLU A 106 -41.78 4.38 18.18
N LYS A 107 -41.22 5.59 18.23
CA LYS A 107 -41.95 6.77 18.76
C LYS A 107 -43.19 7.10 17.93
N ALA A 108 -43.11 7.01 16.61
CA ALA A 108 -44.25 7.27 15.72
C ALA A 108 -45.37 6.25 15.98
N GLU A 109 -45.05 4.96 16.02
CA GLU A 109 -46.02 3.89 16.33
C GLU A 109 -46.65 4.07 17.71
N GLN A 110 -45.86 4.40 18.74
CA GLN A 110 -46.38 4.70 20.08
C GLN A 110 -47.32 5.92 20.06
N SER A 111 -46.97 6.97 19.31
CA SER A 111 -47.82 8.16 19.21
C SER A 111 -49.14 7.88 18.48
N GLU A 112 -49.12 7.03 17.44
CA GLU A 112 -50.32 6.59 16.74
C GLU A 112 -51.20 5.70 17.62
N GLN A 113 -50.61 4.78 18.38
CA GLN A 113 -51.34 3.95 19.33
C GLN A 113 -52.02 4.80 20.41
N VAL A 114 -51.31 5.77 20.99
CA VAL A 114 -51.88 6.71 21.97
C VAL A 114 -53.00 7.55 21.33
N ALA A 115 -52.82 8.02 20.09
CA ALA A 115 -53.85 8.76 19.38
C ALA A 115 -55.10 7.90 19.09
N LEU A 116 -54.91 6.63 18.70
CA LEU A 116 -55.98 5.65 18.51
C LEU A 116 -56.72 5.35 19.81
N GLU A 117 -55.98 5.12 20.90
CA GLU A 117 -56.55 4.86 22.22
C GLU A 117 -57.39 6.06 22.70
N ASN A 118 -56.86 7.28 22.56
CA ASN A 118 -57.60 8.51 22.87
C ASN A 118 -58.85 8.67 21.99
N ALA A 119 -58.76 8.41 20.67
CA ALA A 119 -59.92 8.50 19.78
C ALA A 119 -61.00 7.44 20.10
N MET A 120 -60.58 6.23 20.52
CA MET A 120 -61.49 5.19 21.01
C MET A 120 -62.15 5.59 22.34
N ALA A 121 -61.39 6.15 23.29
CA ALA A 121 -61.89 6.62 24.58
C ALA A 121 -62.88 7.80 24.43
N ASP A 122 -62.59 8.73 23.51
CA ASP A 122 -63.43 9.88 23.19
C ASP A 122 -64.64 9.51 22.30
N GLY A 123 -64.79 8.24 21.92
CA GLY A 123 -65.92 7.76 21.10
C GLY A 123 -65.94 8.28 19.66
N THR A 124 -64.81 8.83 19.18
CA THR A 124 -64.65 9.40 17.83
C THR A 124 -64.07 8.38 16.84
N PHE A 125 -63.71 7.18 17.31
CA PHE A 125 -63.26 6.07 16.47
C PHE A 125 -64.44 5.41 15.73
N HIS A 126 -64.48 5.58 14.42
CA HIS A 126 -65.40 4.86 13.54
C HIS A 126 -64.73 3.58 13.03
N ASP A 127 -65.30 2.41 13.34
CA ASP A 127 -64.87 1.13 12.77
C ASP A 127 -65.22 1.09 11.28
N TRP A 128 -64.23 1.35 10.43
CA TRP A 128 -64.37 1.28 8.97
C TRP A 128 -64.62 -0.15 8.45
N SER A 129 -64.43 -1.20 9.26
CA SER A 129 -64.80 -2.56 8.87
C SER A 129 -66.32 -2.71 8.68
N ALA A 130 -67.12 -1.99 9.46
CA ALA A 130 -68.57 -1.92 9.30
C ALA A 130 -68.99 -1.10 8.06
N VAL A 131 -68.15 -0.15 7.60
CA VAL A 131 -68.40 0.63 6.36
C VAL A 131 -68.09 -0.20 5.11
N ALA A 132 -67.21 -1.21 5.21
CA ALA A 132 -66.92 -2.12 4.10
C ALA A 132 -68.13 -3.00 3.72
N GLU A 133 -69.02 -3.34 4.66
CA GLU A 133 -70.29 -4.02 4.36
C GLU A 133 -71.34 -3.09 3.72
N GLN A 134 -71.14 -1.77 3.81
CA GLN A 134 -71.96 -0.73 3.15
C GLN A 134 -71.24 -0.09 1.94
N SER A 135 -70.38 -0.85 1.28
CA SER A 135 -69.64 -0.35 0.12
C SER A 135 -70.55 -0.09 -1.09
N GLU A 136 -70.92 1.18 -1.29
CA GLU A 136 -71.49 1.75 -2.53
C GLU A 136 -70.56 1.61 -3.76
N TRP A 137 -69.40 0.95 -3.60
CA TRP A 137 -68.46 0.61 -4.68
C TRP A 137 -69.05 -0.33 -5.73
N ASP A 138 -70.06 -1.14 -5.37
CA ASP A 138 -70.85 -1.91 -6.33
C ASP A 138 -71.73 -1.03 -7.24
N SER A 139 -72.15 0.16 -6.75
CA SER A 139 -73.00 1.10 -7.52
C SER A 139 -72.20 1.98 -8.49
N LEU A 140 -70.88 2.09 -8.31
CA LEU A 140 -69.98 2.80 -9.23
C LEU A 140 -69.47 1.93 -10.39
N GLY A 141 -69.93 0.67 -10.50
CA GLY A 141 -69.61 -0.22 -11.63
C GLY A 141 -68.16 -0.71 -11.67
N LEU A 142 -67.40 -0.55 -10.59
CA LEU A 142 -66.00 -0.97 -10.51
C LEU A 142 -65.83 -2.48 -10.28
N GLY A 143 -66.90 -3.21 -9.93
CA GLY A 143 -66.93 -4.67 -9.86
C GLY A 143 -66.64 -5.37 -11.20
N ALA A 144 -66.76 -4.66 -12.33
CA ALA A 144 -66.50 -5.23 -13.66
C ALA A 144 -65.02 -5.20 -14.08
N PHE A 145 -64.11 -4.56 -13.32
CA PHE A 145 -62.69 -4.51 -13.71
C PHE A 145 -61.91 -5.76 -13.25
N ILE A 146 -62.44 -6.54 -12.31
CA ILE A 146 -61.74 -7.69 -11.71
C ILE A 146 -62.07 -9.02 -12.40
N ASP A 147 -63.09 -9.11 -13.26
CA ASP A 147 -63.40 -10.35 -13.99
C ASP A 147 -62.76 -10.42 -15.40
N ARG A 148 -61.44 -10.19 -15.45
CA ARG A 148 -60.59 -10.64 -16.57
C ARG A 148 -59.50 -11.57 -16.08
N SER A 149 -59.93 -12.69 -15.52
CA SER A 149 -59.13 -13.91 -15.47
C SER A 149 -59.98 -14.98 -16.13
N SER A 150 -59.75 -15.40 -17.37
CA SER A 150 -58.86 -16.54 -17.66
C SER A 150 -59.09 -16.97 -19.11
N GLY A 151 -58.03 -17.27 -19.88
CA GLY A 151 -58.11 -18.25 -20.97
C GLY A 151 -57.68 -17.84 -22.39
N SER A 152 -56.37 -17.75 -22.63
CA SER A 152 -55.68 -18.15 -23.88
C SER A 152 -54.23 -17.67 -23.76
N GLY A 153 -53.17 -18.49 -23.66
CA GLY A 153 -52.99 -19.83 -24.19
C GLY A 153 -52.04 -19.82 -25.38
N VAL A 154 -50.78 -19.36 -25.21
CA VAL A 154 -49.61 -19.58 -26.10
C VAL A 154 -48.36 -19.28 -25.23
N GLY A 155 -47.38 -20.12 -24.92
CA GLY A 155 -46.73 -21.20 -25.66
C GLY A 155 -45.51 -20.67 -26.43
N GLY A 156 -44.31 -20.57 -25.83
CA GLY A 156 -43.15 -20.08 -26.61
C GLY A 156 -41.83 -19.71 -25.90
N ASN A 157 -41.09 -20.72 -25.42
CA ASN A 157 -39.66 -21.00 -25.62
C ASN A 157 -38.59 -19.86 -25.65
N SER A 158 -37.54 -20.04 -24.83
CA SER A 158 -36.09 -19.98 -25.16
C SER A 158 -35.52 -18.83 -26.01
N SER A 159 -34.56 -18.07 -25.45
CA SER A 159 -33.12 -18.16 -25.82
C SER A 159 -32.35 -16.96 -25.24
N GLY A 160 -31.13 -17.20 -24.79
CA GLY A 160 -30.20 -16.19 -24.32
C GLY A 160 -29.77 -15.20 -25.42
N VAL A 161 -29.36 -14.02 -24.98
CA VAL A 161 -28.61 -13.04 -25.77
C VAL A 161 -27.36 -12.63 -24.98
N VAL A 162 -26.23 -12.93 -25.61
CA VAL A 162 -24.90 -12.34 -25.40
C VAL A 162 -24.75 -11.24 -26.45
N GLY A 163 -24.04 -10.15 -26.10
CA GLY A 163 -23.53 -9.13 -27.05
C GLY A 163 -23.70 -7.72 -26.46
N HIS A 164 -22.69 -6.86 -26.38
CA HIS A 164 -21.39 -6.77 -27.08
C HIS A 164 -20.30 -6.24 -26.15
#